data_AF-A0A351QBZ8-F1
#
_entry.id   AF-A0A351QBZ8-F1
#
_cell.length_a   1.000
_cell.length_b   1.000
_cell.length_c   1.000
_cell.angle_alpha   90.00
_cell.angle_beta   90.00
_cell.angle_gamma   90.00
#
_symmetry.space_group_name_H-M   'P 1'
#
loop_
_entity.id
_entity.type
_entity.pdbx_description
1 polymer ?
#
loop_
_entity_poly.entity_id
_entity_poly.type
_entity_poly.pdbx_seq_one_letter_code
_entity_poly.pdbx_strand_id
1 'polypeptide(L)'
;MTNLSNLTQEQIDELKNLGNAPVDYSDIPKTTDFSKAKFKYYKIEPIKQTVTMRLDADLVAVLKSFGKGYQSKTNEILRSVVMEHKMPVLNITD
;
A
#
# COMPACT_ATOMS: atom_id res chain seq x y z
N MET A 1 -2.62 -12.49 13.62
CA MET A 1 -2.26 -11.12 14.05
C MET A 1 -0.88 -11.20 14.68
N THR A 2 0.16 -10.81 13.97
CA THR A 2 1.52 -10.80 14.51
C THR A 2 1.64 -9.66 15.52
N ASN A 3 2.08 -10.01 16.73
CA ASN A 3 2.26 -9.13 17.86
C ASN A 3 3.31 -8.08 17.49
N LEU A 4 2.89 -6.82 17.32
CA LEU A 4 3.80 -5.70 17.11
C LEU A 4 4.45 -5.40 18.47
N SER A 5 5.55 -6.07 18.77
CA SER A 5 6.31 -5.86 20.01
C SER A 5 6.83 -4.43 20.02
N ASN A 6 6.32 -3.60 20.92
CA ASN A 6 6.90 -2.30 21.22
C ASN A 6 8.34 -2.50 21.70
N LEU A 7 9.27 -1.72 21.14
CA LEU A 7 10.69 -1.75 21.53
C LEU A 7 10.84 -1.40 23.01
N THR A 8 11.77 -2.05 23.71
CA THR A 8 12.12 -1.68 25.09
C THR A 8 12.90 -0.37 25.11
N GLN A 9 12.91 0.31 26.26
CA GLN A 9 13.62 1.58 26.42
C GLN A 9 15.14 1.44 26.13
N GLU A 10 15.73 0.32 26.53
CA GLU A 10 17.13 -0.01 26.24
C GLU A 10 17.40 -0.14 24.74
N GLN A 11 16.52 -0.82 24.00
CA GLN A 11 16.63 -0.94 22.54
C GLN A 11 16.50 0.41 21.83
N ILE A 12 15.63 1.29 22.34
CA ILE A 12 15.48 2.65 21.81
C ILE A 12 16.76 3.45 22.01
N ASP A 13 17.38 3.35 23.18
CA ASP A 13 18.58 4.11 23.51
C ASP A 13 19.82 3.56 22.78
N GLU A 14 19.90 2.25 22.55
CA GLU A 14 20.90 1.63 21.66
C GLU A 14 20.77 2.13 20.21
N LEU A 15 19.55 2.18 19.65
CA LEU A 15 19.31 2.70 18.31
C LEU A 15 19.69 4.18 18.16
N LYS A 16 19.43 5.01 19.19
CA LYS A 16 19.87 6.41 19.20
C LYS A 16 21.39 6.52 19.18
N ASN A 17 22.09 5.67 19.93
CA ASN A 17 23.56 5.67 19.94
C ASN A 17 24.14 5.24 18.59
N LEU A 18 23.54 4.23 17.95
CA LEU A 18 23.90 3.82 16.58
C LEU A 18 23.66 4.94 15.56
N GLY A 19 22.57 5.70 15.68
CA GLY A 19 22.28 6.84 14.79
C GLY A 19 23.25 8.01 14.91
N ASN A 20 23.97 8.13 16.03
CA ASN A 20 24.97 9.17 16.27
C ASN A 20 26.39 8.74 15.87
N ALA A 21 26.61 7.45 15.55
CA ALA A 21 27.91 6.98 15.10
C ALA A 21 28.19 7.43 13.64
N PRO A 22 29.42 7.82 13.31
CA PRO A 22 29.78 8.12 11.93
C PRO A 22 29.65 6.84 11.09
N VAL A 23 28.96 6.95 9.95
CA VAL A 23 28.83 5.85 8.99
C VAL A 23 30.22 5.56 8.39
N ASP A 24 30.68 4.32 8.54
CA ASP A 24 31.90 3.85 7.86
C ASP A 24 31.61 3.63 6.37
N TYR A 25 32.53 4.10 5.53
CA TYR A 25 32.50 4.01 4.06
C TYR A 25 33.79 3.38 3.52
N SER A 26 34.55 2.68 4.37
CA SER A 26 35.82 2.04 3.99
C SER A 26 35.67 0.99 2.89
N ASP A 27 34.51 0.34 2.80
CA ASP A 27 34.16 -0.71 1.85
C ASP A 27 33.35 -0.21 0.63
N ILE A 28 32.67 0.94 0.74
CA ILE A 28 31.82 1.48 -0.32
C ILE A 28 31.95 3.00 -0.49
N PRO A 29 32.02 3.51 -1.73
CA PRO A 29 32.08 4.95 -1.97
C PRO A 29 30.76 5.63 -1.60
N LYS A 30 30.86 6.74 -0.84
CA LYS A 30 29.72 7.58 -0.51
C LYS A 30 29.11 8.19 -1.78
N THR A 31 27.87 7.83 -2.08
CA THR A 31 27.12 8.36 -3.23
C THR A 31 26.15 9.45 -2.79
N THR A 32 26.28 10.64 -3.39
CA THR A 32 25.33 11.76 -3.29
C THR A 32 24.48 11.94 -4.54
N ASP A 33 24.86 11.29 -5.65
CA ASP A 33 24.12 11.33 -6.92
C ASP A 33 23.15 10.14 -7.03
N PHE A 34 21.86 10.43 -6.79
CA PHE A 34 20.76 9.48 -6.93
C PHE A 34 20.09 9.53 -8.31
N SER A 35 20.63 10.25 -9.28
CA SER A 35 20.03 10.41 -10.62
C SER A 35 19.81 9.08 -11.36
N LYS A 36 20.63 8.07 -11.05
CA LYS A 36 20.54 6.70 -11.60
C LYS A 36 19.82 5.72 -10.68
N ALA A 37 19.35 6.15 -9.51
CA ALA A 37 18.62 5.30 -8.59
C ALA A 37 17.25 4.94 -9.20
N LYS A 38 17.08 3.67 -9.56
CA LYS A 38 15.78 3.15 -9.96
C LYS A 38 14.98 2.85 -8.70
N PHE A 39 14.25 3.84 -8.21
CA PHE A 39 13.21 3.61 -7.22
C PHE A 39 12.11 2.76 -7.87
N LYS A 40 12.22 1.43 -7.72
CA LYS A 40 11.13 0.52 -8.02
C LYS A 40 10.07 0.75 -6.95
N TYR A 41 9.22 1.74 -7.15
CA TYR A 41 7.95 1.77 -6.44
C TYR A 41 7.21 0.51 -6.88
N TYR A 42 7.24 -0.53 -6.05
CA TYR A 42 6.31 -1.64 -6.16
C TYR A 42 4.93 -1.04 -5.86
N LYS A 43 4.31 -0.42 -6.87
CA LYS A 43 2.88 -0.17 -6.85
C LYS A 43 2.24 -1.56 -6.84
N ILE A 44 1.87 -2.02 -5.64
CA ILE A 44 1.03 -3.20 -5.48
C ILE A 44 -0.35 -2.76 -5.96
N GLU A 45 -0.57 -2.81 -7.27
CA GLU A 45 -1.88 -2.55 -7.84
C GLU A 45 -2.76 -3.78 -7.60
N PRO A 46 -4.00 -3.61 -7.10
CA PRO A 46 -4.92 -4.72 -6.94
C PRO A 46 -5.17 -5.41 -8.29
N ILE A 47 -5.04 -6.74 -8.31
CA ILE A 47 -5.33 -7.56 -9.49
C ILE A 47 -6.82 -7.40 -9.84
N LYS A 48 -7.10 -6.93 -11.05
CA LYS A 48 -8.48 -6.69 -11.53
C LYS A 48 -8.99 -7.96 -12.21
N GLN A 49 -10.11 -8.47 -11.74
CA GLN A 49 -10.81 -9.59 -12.37
C GLN A 49 -12.04 -9.07 -13.13
N THR A 50 -12.20 -9.49 -14.38
CA THR A 50 -13.40 -9.17 -15.17
C THR A 50 -14.55 -10.05 -14.69
N VAL A 51 -15.54 -9.43 -14.07
CA VAL A 51 -16.77 -10.10 -13.62
C VAL A 51 -17.97 -9.56 -14.39
N THR A 52 -18.86 -10.45 -14.81
CA THR A 52 -20.14 -10.08 -15.43
C THR A 52 -21.23 -10.16 -14.37
N MET A 53 -21.66 -9.01 -13.85
CA MET A 53 -22.75 -8.92 -12.88
C MET A 53 -23.76 -7.85 -13.31
N ARG A 54 -25.01 -7.99 -12.87
CA ARG A 54 -26.06 -6.98 -13.03
C ARG A 54 -26.03 -6.02 -11.85
N LEU A 55 -26.22 -4.74 -12.13
CA LEU A 55 -26.40 -3.66 -11.15
C LEU A 55 -27.69 -2.93 -11.47
N ASP A 56 -28.32 -2.35 -10.44
CA ASP A 56 -29.53 -1.55 -10.62
C ASP A 56 -29.26 -0.31 -11.48
N ALA A 57 -30.26 0.09 -12.25
CA ALA A 57 -30.12 1.13 -13.27
C ALA A 57 -29.81 2.51 -12.67
N ASP A 58 -30.37 2.81 -11.50
CA ASP A 58 -30.11 4.01 -10.72
C ASP A 58 -28.67 4.07 -10.20
N LEU A 59 -28.15 2.96 -9.67
CA LEU A 59 -26.75 2.85 -9.26
C LEU A 59 -25.81 3.03 -10.43
N VAL A 60 -26.11 2.45 -11.60
CA VAL A 60 -25.32 2.66 -12.82
C VAL A 60 -25.34 4.13 -13.25
N ALA A 61 -26.48 4.81 -13.13
CA ALA A 61 -26.59 6.24 -13.46
C ALA A 61 -25.74 7.10 -12.52
N VAL A 62 -25.81 6.85 -11.19
CA VAL A 62 -24.98 7.55 -10.19
C VAL A 62 -23.49 7.27 -10.42
N LEU A 63 -23.11 6.03 -10.69
CA LEU A 63 -21.71 5.70 -10.97
C LEU A 63 -21.21 6.45 -12.22
N LYS A 64 -22.01 6.45 -13.29
CA LYS A 64 -21.66 7.17 -14.53
C LYS A 64 -21.59 8.68 -14.36
N SER A 65 -22.29 9.27 -13.39
CA SER A 65 -22.19 10.72 -13.14
C SER A 65 -20.80 11.16 -12.67
N PHE A 66 -19.95 10.24 -12.17
CA PHE A 66 -18.55 10.50 -11.84
C PHE A 66 -17.63 10.56 -13.08
N GLY A 67 -18.15 10.31 -14.29
CA GLY A 67 -17.41 10.42 -15.55
C GLY A 67 -16.58 9.18 -15.91
N LYS A 68 -15.49 9.39 -16.67
CA LYS A 68 -14.68 8.31 -17.30
C LYS A 68 -14.08 7.31 -16.31
N GLY A 69 -13.96 7.68 -15.03
CA GLY A 69 -13.38 6.86 -13.96
C GLY A 69 -14.38 5.99 -13.19
N TYR A 70 -15.65 5.89 -13.61
CA TYR A 70 -16.68 5.26 -12.78
C TYR A 70 -16.37 3.82 -12.38
N GLN A 71 -15.74 3.01 -13.25
CA GLN A 71 -15.36 1.63 -12.92
C GLN A 71 -14.32 1.58 -11.78
N SER A 72 -13.34 2.48 -11.80
CA SER A 72 -12.37 2.62 -10.70
C SER A 72 -13.06 3.10 -9.42
N LYS A 73 -14.04 4.00 -9.53
CA LYS A 73 -14.82 4.49 -8.39
C LYS A 73 -15.71 3.39 -7.79
N THR A 74 -16.33 2.55 -8.63
CA THR A 74 -17.08 1.37 -8.19
C THR A 74 -16.19 0.46 -7.33
N ASN A 75 -14.97 0.16 -7.80
CA ASN A 75 -14.04 -0.68 -7.04
C ASN A 75 -13.62 -0.05 -5.70
N GLU A 76 -13.46 1.26 -5.65
CA GLU A 76 -13.15 1.99 -4.41
C GLU A 76 -14.29 1.88 -3.39
N ILE A 77 -15.54 2.11 -3.82
CA ILE A 77 -16.74 2.02 -2.98
C ILE A 77 -16.92 0.59 -2.45
N LEU A 78 -16.77 -0.42 -3.31
CA LEU A 78 -16.88 -1.81 -2.88
C LEU A 78 -15.81 -2.17 -1.84
N ARG A 79 -14.58 -1.67 -2.03
CA ARG A 79 -13.49 -1.87 -1.07
C ARG A 79 -13.78 -1.20 0.27
N SER A 80 -14.33 0.02 0.29
CA SER A 80 -14.66 0.70 1.54
C SER A 80 -15.71 -0.08 2.33
N VAL A 81 -16.76 -0.58 1.66
CA VAL A 81 -17.81 -1.39 2.29
C VAL A 81 -17.25 -2.69 2.88
N VAL A 82 -16.42 -3.41 2.11
CA VAL A 82 -15.76 -4.64 2.57
C VAL A 82 -14.92 -4.41 3.83
N MET A 83 -14.16 -3.31 3.87
CA MET A 83 -13.30 -2.96 5.01
C MET A 83 -14.13 -2.54 6.23
N GLU A 84 -15.16 -1.73 6.03
CA GLU A 84 -16.07 -1.27 7.08
C GLU A 84 -16.80 -2.45 7.74
N HIS A 85 -17.27 -3.40 6.94
CA HIS A 85 -18.02 -4.56 7.42
C HIS A 85 -17.13 -5.73 7.86
N LYS A 86 -15.79 -5.54 7.89
CA LYS A 86 -14.79 -6.57 8.25
C LYS A 86 -15.02 -7.90 7.53
N MET A 87 -15.43 -7.83 6.26
CA MET A 87 -15.64 -9.04 5.48
C MET A 87 -14.30 -9.77 5.31
N PRO A 88 -14.31 -11.12 5.27
CA PRO A 88 -13.09 -11.88 5.11
C PRO A 88 -12.44 -11.54 3.77
N VAL A 89 -11.27 -10.91 3.80
CA VAL A 89 -10.46 -10.68 2.61
C VAL A 89 -9.80 -12.01 2.27
N LEU A 90 -10.30 -12.67 1.23
CA LEU A 90 -9.67 -13.87 0.70
C LEU A 90 -8.33 -13.47 0.06
N ASN A 91 -7.26 -14.18 0.40
CA ASN A 91 -5.98 -14.01 -0.26
C ASN A 91 -6.13 -14.51 -1.70
N ILE A 92 -6.30 -13.59 -2.64
CA ILE A 92 -6.24 -13.87 -4.07
C ILE A 92 -4.76 -13.85 -4.44
N THR A 93 -4.09 -15.00 -4.31
CA THR A 93 -2.78 -15.22 -4.91
C THR A 93 -2.98 -15.49 -6.40
N ASP A 94 -2.20 -14.80 -7.24
CA ASP A 94 -2.10 -15.06 -8.69
C ASP A 94 -1.83 -16.54 -9.00
#